data_AF-A0A971BJC6-F1
#
_entry.id   AF-A0A971BJC6-F1
#
_cell.length_a   1.000
_cell.length_b   1.000
_cell.length_c   1.000
_cell.angle_alpha   90.00
_cell.angle_beta   90.00
_cell.angle_gamma   90.00
#
_symmetry.space_group_name_H-M   'P 1'
#
loop_
_entity.id
_entity.type
_entity.pdbx_description
1 polymer ?
#
loop_
_entity_poly.entity_id
_entity_poly.type
_entity_poly.pdbx_seq_one_letter_code
_entity_poly.pdbx_strand_id
1 'polypeptide(L)'
;MDNRLLGIAKKAGMLEIGDESVGHAARSGKARVILSASDASEGSKRRARGYAEASGSIHLILPSTKDELSLIIGRGSPGMLTILDTGIAAKYVSMLAAADPHQYGEAAGRLAEKAERVRQRQKEALAHIRNKRTGKRRTAQ
;
A
#
# COMPACT_ATOMS: atom_id res chain seq x y z
N MET A 1 -3.90 -17.90 2.54
CA MET A 1 -4.28 -16.49 2.30
C MET A 1 -4.15 -16.21 0.81
N ASP A 2 -5.11 -15.47 0.23
CA ASP A 2 -5.04 -15.07 -1.19
C ASP A 2 -4.11 -13.87 -1.39
N ASN A 3 -2.86 -14.15 -1.74
CA ASN A 3 -1.85 -13.13 -2.02
C ASN A 3 -1.90 -12.64 -3.49
N ARG A 4 -2.93 -13.00 -4.25
CA ARG A 4 -3.12 -12.62 -5.67
C ARG A 4 -3.06 -11.10 -5.90
N LEU A 5 -3.51 -10.31 -4.93
CA LEU A 5 -3.48 -8.84 -5.04
C LEU A 5 -2.06 -8.29 -5.09
N LEU A 6 -1.08 -8.95 -4.46
CA LEU A 6 0.34 -8.56 -4.58
C LEU A 6 0.84 -8.73 -6.01
N GLY A 7 0.48 -9.83 -6.67
CA GLY A 7 0.81 -10.06 -8.09
C GLY A 7 0.20 -9.01 -9.02
N ILE A 8 -1.06 -8.63 -8.76
CA ILE A 8 -1.73 -7.55 -9.51
C ILE A 8 -1.04 -6.21 -9.26
N ALA A 9 -0.75 -5.87 -8.00
CA ALA A 9 -0.07 -4.63 -7.62
C ALA A 9 1.30 -4.51 -8.29
N LYS A 10 2.06 -5.61 -8.34
CA LYS A 10 3.33 -5.68 -9.06
C LYS A 10 3.16 -5.40 -10.54
N LYS A 11 2.22 -6.08 -11.20
CA LYS A 11 1.96 -5.88 -12.64
C LYS A 11 1.53 -4.44 -12.95
N ALA A 12 0.86 -3.78 -12.01
CA ALA A 12 0.46 -2.39 -12.11
C ALA A 12 1.58 -1.38 -11.78
N GLY A 13 2.78 -1.81 -11.38
CA GLY A 13 3.87 -0.93 -10.94
C GLY A 13 3.60 -0.21 -9.61
N MET A 14 2.69 -0.75 -8.80
CA MET A 14 2.28 -0.18 -7.50
C MET A 14 2.89 -0.93 -6.30
N LEU A 15 3.87 -1.80 -6.56
CA LEU A 15 4.55 -2.59 -5.56
C LEU A 15 6.07 -2.48 -5.75
N GLU A 16 6.75 -2.03 -4.69
CA GLU A 16 8.21 -2.03 -4.61
C GLU A 16 8.68 -3.16 -3.71
N ILE A 17 9.78 -3.80 -4.10
CA ILE A 17 10.25 -5.04 -3.49
C ILE A 17 11.74 -4.92 -3.19
N GLY A 18 12.14 -5.34 -1.99
CA GLY A 18 13.54 -5.29 -1.55
C GLY A 18 13.85 -4.03 -0.75
N ASP A 19 14.91 -4.11 0.05
CA ASP A 19 15.21 -3.11 1.08
C ASP A 19 15.51 -1.72 0.48
N GLU A 20 16.32 -1.66 -0.58
CA GLU A 20 16.70 -0.40 -1.22
C GLU A 20 15.50 0.31 -1.86
N SER A 21 14.70 -0.42 -2.65
CA SER A 21 13.50 0.12 -3.30
C SER A 21 12.44 0.53 -2.27
N VAL A 22 12.23 -0.28 -1.23
CA VAL A 22 11.30 0.06 -0.14
C VAL A 22 11.77 1.30 0.61
N GLY A 23 13.07 1.39 0.92
CA GLY A 23 13.67 2.55 1.57
C GLY A 23 13.55 3.81 0.73
N HIS A 24 13.73 3.71 -0.59
CA HIS A 24 13.52 4.83 -1.51
C HIS A 24 12.05 5.27 -1.57
N ALA A 25 11.11 4.32 -1.68
CA ALA A 25 9.68 4.60 -1.67
C ALA A 25 9.21 5.25 -0.35
N ALA A 26 9.77 4.82 0.78
CA ALA A 26 9.49 5.40 2.08
C ALA A 26 10.00 6.86 2.16
N ARG A 27 11.28 7.09 1.81
CA ARG A 27 11.88 8.43 1.83
C ARG A 27 11.23 9.41 0.85
N SER A 28 10.73 8.92 -0.27
CA SER A 28 9.99 9.73 -1.26
C SER A 28 8.53 9.98 -0.88
N GLY A 29 8.05 9.48 0.27
CA GLY A 29 6.67 9.66 0.71
C GLY A 29 5.63 8.91 -0.13
N LYS A 30 6.07 7.96 -0.96
CA LYS A 30 5.19 7.17 -1.84
C LYS A 30 4.72 5.88 -1.18
N ALA A 31 5.47 5.36 -0.20
CA ALA A 31 5.06 4.20 0.58
C ALA A 31 3.73 4.47 1.30
N ARG A 32 2.80 3.51 1.24
CA ARG A 32 1.53 3.58 1.98
C ARG A 32 1.47 2.55 3.09
N VAL A 33 2.02 1.37 2.84
CA VAL A 33 2.17 0.29 3.83
C VAL A 33 3.43 -0.49 3.50
N ILE A 34 4.24 -0.76 4.52
CA ILE A 34 5.44 -1.57 4.42
C ILE A 34 5.14 -2.94 5.03
N LEU A 35 5.50 -3.99 4.31
CA LEU A 35 5.18 -5.37 4.65
C LEU A 35 6.48 -6.18 4.75
N SER A 36 6.58 -7.02 5.78
CA SER A 36 7.68 -7.97 5.96
C SER A 36 7.16 -9.40 5.93
N ALA A 37 7.96 -10.32 5.40
CA ALA A 37 7.68 -11.76 5.48
C ALA A 37 7.72 -12.24 6.95
N SER A 38 7.01 -13.33 7.27
CA SER A 38 6.98 -13.91 8.62
C SER A 38 8.37 -14.36 9.09
N ASP A 39 9.15 -14.95 8.19
CA ASP A 39 10.52 -15.44 8.38
C ASP A 39 11.60 -14.37 8.09
N ALA A 40 11.22 -13.09 7.94
CA ALA A 40 12.19 -12.02 7.81
C ALA A 40 13.08 -11.92 9.06
N SER A 41 14.37 -11.62 8.87
CA SER A 41 15.30 -11.42 9.99
C SER A 41 14.89 -10.22 10.84
N GLU A 42 15.18 -10.25 12.14
CA GLU A 42 14.87 -9.14 13.05
C GLU A 42 15.50 -7.81 12.60
N GLY A 43 16.72 -7.85 12.07
CA GLY A 43 17.35 -6.67 11.46
C GLY A 43 16.56 -6.09 10.28
N SER A 44 15.93 -6.95 9.47
CA SER A 44 15.05 -6.50 8.38
C SER A 44 13.72 -5.93 8.89
N LYS A 45 13.11 -6.56 9.90
CA LYS A 45 11.89 -6.03 10.53
C LYS A 45 12.16 -4.67 11.20
N ARG A 46 13.31 -4.50 11.85
CA ARG A 46 13.74 -3.23 12.44
C ARG A 46 13.89 -2.11 11.40
N ARG A 47 14.51 -2.42 10.25
CA ARG A 47 14.60 -1.46 9.13
C ARG A 47 13.23 -1.11 8.56
N ALA A 48 12.38 -2.11 8.35
CA ALA A 48 11.00 -1.90 7.85
C ALA A 48 10.21 -0.96 8.75
N ARG A 49 10.32 -1.12 10.08
CA ARG A 49 9.71 -0.24 11.07
C ARG A 49 10.26 1.19 10.96
N GLY A 50 11.58 1.35 10.88
CA GLY A 50 12.20 2.67 10.71
C GLY A 50 11.75 3.38 9.42
N TYR A 51 11.58 2.65 8.32
CA TYR A 51 11.02 3.23 7.09
C TYR A 51 9.55 3.60 7.21
N ALA A 52 8.76 2.81 7.95
CA ALA A 52 7.36 3.11 8.17
C ALA A 52 7.21 4.37 9.02
N GLU A 53 8.00 4.50 10.10
CA GLU A 53 8.07 5.70 10.94
C GLU A 53 8.50 6.93 10.13
N ALA A 54 9.57 6.83 9.35
CA ALA A 54 10.08 7.95 8.53
C ALA A 54 9.09 8.41 7.46
N SER A 55 8.24 7.52 6.95
CA SER A 55 7.25 7.84 5.90
C SER A 55 5.84 8.11 6.43
N GLY A 56 5.59 7.95 7.73
CA GLY A 56 4.24 7.96 8.31
C GLY A 56 3.34 6.84 7.74
N SER A 57 3.95 5.73 7.33
CA SER A 57 3.27 4.51 6.86
C SER A 57 3.12 3.51 8.01
N ILE A 58 2.35 2.46 7.77
CA ILE A 58 2.19 1.35 8.72
C ILE A 58 3.13 0.22 8.32
N HIS A 59 3.82 -0.38 9.31
CA HIS A 59 4.58 -1.62 9.13
C HIS A 59 3.73 -2.81 9.59
N LEU A 60 3.62 -3.85 8.76
CA LEU A 60 2.95 -5.09 9.10
C LEU A 60 3.82 -6.30 8.75
N ILE A 61 3.68 -7.36 9.56
CA ILE A 61 4.28 -8.66 9.28
C ILE A 61 3.21 -9.53 8.63
N LEU A 62 3.51 -10.08 7.46
CA LEU A 62 2.65 -11.01 6.76
C LEU A 62 2.79 -12.41 7.36
N PRO A 63 1.75 -13.24 7.32
CA PRO A 63 1.87 -14.63 7.73
C PRO A 63 2.66 -15.46 6.70
N SER A 64 2.74 -15.00 5.45
CA SER A 64 3.49 -15.65 4.38
C SER A 64 5.00 -15.54 4.53
N THR A 65 5.69 -16.61 4.17
CA THR A 65 7.15 -16.70 4.16
C THR A 65 7.74 -16.01 2.93
N LYS A 66 9.05 -15.75 2.95
CA LYS A 66 9.77 -15.22 1.79
C LYS A 66 9.55 -16.09 0.55
N ASP A 67 9.60 -17.40 0.69
CA ASP A 67 9.46 -18.33 -0.45
C ASP A 67 8.07 -18.29 -1.07
N GLU A 68 7.02 -18.24 -0.25
CA GLU A 68 5.65 -18.04 -0.76
C GLU A 68 5.55 -16.72 -1.53
N LEU A 69 6.09 -15.64 -0.97
CA LEU A 69 6.09 -14.33 -1.60
C LEU A 69 6.89 -14.35 -2.92
N SER A 70 8.02 -15.06 -2.96
CA SER A 70 8.84 -15.25 -4.16
C SER A 70 8.05 -15.88 -5.31
N LEU A 71 7.21 -16.87 -5.02
CA LEU A 71 6.41 -17.57 -6.03
C LEU A 71 5.36 -16.65 -6.66
N ILE A 72 4.75 -15.78 -5.86
CA ILE A 72 3.71 -14.84 -6.33
C ILE A 72 4.32 -13.68 -7.09
N ILE A 73 5.45 -13.18 -6.59
CA ILE A 73 6.12 -12.00 -7.10
C ILE A 73 6.97 -12.37 -8.32
N GLY A 74 7.63 -13.52 -8.34
CA GLY A 74 8.47 -14.00 -9.44
C GLY A 74 9.83 -13.29 -9.56
N ARG A 75 10.33 -12.62 -8.51
CA ARG A 75 11.69 -12.08 -8.45
C ARG A 75 12.23 -12.07 -7.01
N GLY A 76 13.31 -12.81 -6.79
CA GLY A 76 14.05 -12.87 -5.51
C GLY A 76 13.21 -13.37 -4.34
N SER A 77 13.83 -13.47 -3.16
CA SER A 77 13.17 -13.77 -1.88
C SER A 77 12.93 -12.50 -1.09
N PRO A 78 11.75 -11.85 -1.24
CA PRO A 78 11.54 -10.52 -0.69
C PRO A 78 11.27 -10.59 0.81
N GLY A 79 12.29 -10.28 1.61
CA GLY A 79 12.11 -10.08 3.05
C GLY A 79 11.26 -8.84 3.39
N MET A 80 11.17 -7.88 2.46
CA MET A 80 10.43 -6.63 2.63
C MET A 80 9.84 -6.16 1.29
N LEU A 81 8.63 -5.61 1.33
CA LEU A 81 7.93 -5.02 0.19
C LEU A 81 7.03 -3.86 0.65
N THR A 82 6.63 -2.98 -0.27
CA THR A 82 5.74 -1.86 0.03
C THR A 82 4.75 -1.63 -1.09
N ILE A 83 3.51 -1.31 -0.72
CA ILE A 83 2.45 -0.94 -1.67
C ILE A 83 2.40 0.59 -1.74
N LEU A 84 2.49 1.12 -2.96
CA LEU A 84 2.51 2.56 -3.22
C LEU A 84 1.11 3.17 -3.39
N ASP A 85 0.14 2.35 -3.80
CA ASP A 85 -1.24 2.79 -3.96
C ASP A 85 -2.04 2.62 -2.66
N THR A 86 -2.83 3.65 -2.32
CA THR A 86 -3.59 3.65 -1.05
C THR A 86 -4.81 2.74 -1.13
N GLY A 87 -5.44 2.60 -2.30
CA GLY A 87 -6.59 1.73 -2.51
C GLY A 87 -6.22 0.25 -2.45
N ILE A 88 -5.14 -0.14 -3.15
CA ILE A 88 -4.58 -1.49 -3.10
C ILE A 88 -4.11 -1.81 -1.68
N ALA A 89 -3.40 -0.88 -1.01
CA ALA A 89 -2.95 -1.07 0.36
C ALA A 89 -4.12 -1.32 1.32
N ALA A 90 -5.15 -0.47 1.29
CA ALA A 90 -6.33 -0.63 2.14
C ALA A 90 -7.08 -1.94 1.85
N LYS A 91 -7.23 -2.32 0.57
CA LYS A 91 -7.88 -3.58 0.20
C LYS A 91 -7.07 -4.79 0.67
N TYR A 92 -5.74 -4.75 0.52
CA TYR A 92 -4.87 -5.83 0.95
C TYR A 92 -4.91 -6.03 2.46
N VAL A 93 -4.76 -4.95 3.23
CA VAL A 93 -4.80 -5.04 4.70
C VAL A 93 -6.20 -5.39 5.22
N SER A 94 -7.27 -4.97 4.54
CA SER A 94 -8.63 -5.41 4.85
C SER A 94 -8.82 -6.93 4.65
N MET A 95 -8.19 -7.53 3.63
CA MET A 95 -8.22 -8.98 3.46
C MET A 95 -7.41 -9.70 4.56
N LEU A 96 -6.27 -9.12 4.98
CA LEU A 96 -5.53 -9.64 6.13
C LEU A 96 -6.36 -9.58 7.41
N ALA A 97 -7.06 -8.47 7.66
CA ALA A 97 -7.94 -8.29 8.81
C ALA A 97 -9.19 -9.18 8.76
N ALA A 98 -9.65 -9.59 7.58
CA ALA A 98 -10.73 -10.58 7.49
C ALA A 98 -10.28 -11.98 7.93
N ALA A 99 -8.99 -12.31 7.77
CA ALA A 99 -8.42 -13.57 8.24
C ALA A 99 -7.99 -13.51 9.72
N ASP A 100 -7.42 -12.38 10.15
CA ASP A 100 -7.07 -12.12 11.55
C ASP A 100 -7.41 -10.66 11.94
N PRO A 101 -8.63 -10.43 12.47
CA PRO A 101 -9.06 -9.11 12.88
C PRO A 101 -8.25 -8.57 14.07
N HIS A 102 -7.75 -9.44 14.95
CA HIS A 102 -7.06 -9.02 16.16
C HIS A 102 -5.67 -8.45 15.85
N GLN A 103 -4.98 -9.03 14.87
CA GLN A 103 -3.65 -8.59 14.47
C GLN A 103 -3.65 -7.42 13.47
N TYR A 104 -4.63 -7.37 12.55
CA TYR A 104 -4.61 -6.40 11.44
C TYR A 104 -5.76 -5.38 11.46
N GLY A 105 -6.75 -5.52 12.35
CA GLY A 105 -7.95 -4.69 12.36
C GLY A 105 -7.67 -3.19 12.51
N GLU A 106 -6.79 -2.82 13.44
CA GLU A 106 -6.40 -1.41 13.65
C GLU A 106 -5.72 -0.81 12.42
N ALA A 107 -4.79 -1.57 11.81
CA ALA A 107 -4.10 -1.14 10.61
C ALA A 107 -5.03 -1.03 9.39
N ALA A 108 -6.00 -1.94 9.27
CA ALA A 108 -7.03 -1.90 8.23
C ALA A 108 -7.91 -0.66 8.37
N GLY A 109 -8.35 -0.32 9.60
CA GLY A 109 -9.13 0.88 9.86
C GLY A 109 -8.39 2.16 9.47
N ARG A 110 -7.15 2.32 9.95
CA ARG A 110 -6.31 3.49 9.63
C ARG A 110 -6.07 3.64 8.13
N LEU A 111 -5.82 2.55 7.40
CA LEU A 111 -5.62 2.60 5.95
C LEU A 111 -6.92 2.84 5.18
N ALA A 112 -8.05 2.32 5.65
CA ALA A 112 -9.36 2.55 5.05
C ALA A 112 -9.76 4.03 5.12
N GLU A 113 -9.60 4.67 6.28
CA GLU A 113 -9.84 6.10 6.47
C GLU A 113 -8.94 6.94 5.56
N LYS A 114 -7.65 6.59 5.47
CA LYS A 114 -6.70 7.27 4.59
C LYS A 114 -7.09 7.10 3.12
N ALA A 115 -7.53 5.90 2.71
CA ALA A 115 -7.96 5.61 1.35
C ALA A 115 -9.25 6.34 0.98
N GLU A 116 -10.21 6.45 1.89
CA GLU A 116 -11.44 7.21 1.68
C GLU A 116 -11.17 8.71 1.50
N ARG A 117 -10.34 9.29 2.38
CA ARG A 117 -9.92 10.70 2.26
C ARG A 117 -9.21 10.99 0.93
N VAL A 118 -8.35 10.08 0.47
CA VAL A 118 -7.67 10.21 -0.83
C VAL A 118 -8.67 10.08 -1.98
N ARG A 119 -9.60 9.13 -1.93
CA ARG A 119 -10.65 8.96 -2.95
C ARG A 119 -11.56 10.19 -3.05
N GLN A 120 -11.90 10.80 -1.92
CA GLN A 120 -12.75 12.00 -1.88
C GLN A 120 -12.05 13.19 -2.55
N ARG A 121 -10.77 13.42 -2.23
CA ARG A 121 -9.94 14.44 -2.90
C ARG A 121 -9.79 14.20 -4.40
N GLN A 122 -9.60 12.95 -4.81
CA GLN A 122 -9.52 12.61 -6.24
C GLN A 122 -10.85 12.87 -6.97
N LYS A 123 -11.99 12.52 -6.37
CA LYS A 123 -13.32 12.80 -6.93
C LYS A 123 -13.56 14.30 -7.09
N GLU A 124 -13.21 15.10 -6.09
CA GLU A 124 -13.33 16.56 -6.14
C GLU A 124 -12.43 17.17 -7.22
N ALA A 125 -11.17 16.73 -7.31
CA ALA A 125 -10.23 17.19 -8.34
C ALA A 125 -10.69 16.81 -9.76
N LEU A 126 -11.19 15.59 -9.96
CA LEU A 126 -11.74 15.14 -11.23
C LEU A 126 -13.02 15.89 -11.60
N ALA A 127 -13.90 16.17 -10.63
CA ALA A 127 -15.09 16.99 -10.83
C ALA A 127 -14.71 18.43 -11.21
N HIS A 128 -13.68 18.99 -10.58
CA HIS A 128 -13.17 20.32 -10.91
C HIS A 128 -12.57 20.39 -12.33
N ILE A 129 -11.79 19.39 -12.74
CA ILE A 129 -11.29 19.29 -14.13
C ILE A 129 -12.44 19.12 -15.13
N ARG A 130 -13.42 18.26 -14.81
CA ARG A 130 -14.60 18.04 -15.66
C ARG A 130 -15.39 19.33 -15.82
N ASN A 131 -15.69 20.04 -14.73
CA ASN A 131 -16.40 21.32 -14.74
C ASN A 131 -15.66 22.42 -15.52
N LYS A 132 -14.31 22.44 -15.46
CA LYS A 132 -13.50 23.36 -16.28
C LYS A 132 -13.54 23.00 -17.77
N ARG A 133 -13.57 21.70 -18.12
CA ARG A 133 -13.57 21.23 -19.52
C ARG A 133 -14.95 21.31 -20.18
N THR A 134 -16.04 21.10 -19.44
CA THR A 134 -17.41 21.20 -19.96
C THR A 134 -17.97 22.62 -19.91
N GLY A 135 -17.08 23.62 -19.87
CA GLY A 135 -17.38 25.07 -19.88
C GLY A 135 -18.86 25.39 -19.71
N LYS A 136 -19.31 25.56 -18.45
CA LYS A 136 -20.56 26.28 -18.20
C LYS A 136 -20.36 27.67 -18.82
N ARG A 137 -20.77 27.83 -20.09
CA ARG A 137 -21.14 29.12 -20.65
C ARG A 137 -22.16 29.66 -19.68
N ARG A 138 -21.75 30.65 -18.87
CA ARG A 138 -22.69 31.45 -18.09
C ARG A 138 -23.65 32.02 -19.13
N THR A 139 -24.85 31.46 -19.20
CA THR A 139 -25.98 32.12 -19.85
C THR A 139 -26.19 33.41 -19.08
N ALA A 140 -25.80 34.52 -19.69
CA ALA A 140 -26.26 35.85 -19.29
C ALA A 140 -27.76 35.89 -19.62
N GLN A 141 -28.55 36.16 -18.59
CA GLN A 141 -29.90 36.73 -18.70
C GLN A 141 -29.88 38.04 -17.93
#